data_AF-S4XCT1-F1
#
_entry.id   AF-S4XCT1-F1
#
_cell.length_a   1.000
_cell.length_b   1.000
_cell.length_c   1.000
_cell.angle_alpha   90.00
_cell.angle_beta   90.00
_cell.angle_gamma   90.00
#
_symmetry.space_group_name_H-M   'P 1'
#
loop_
_entity.id
_entity.type
_entity.pdbx_description
1 polymer ?
#
loop_
_entity_poly.entity_id
_entity_poly.type
_entity_poly.pdbx_seq_one_letter_code
_entity_poly.pdbx_strand_id
1 'polypeptide(L)'
;MGCVHWHSPLDVVAIRFHCCGRTYPCLHCHDEAENHPVSPWPTSTATQRAEQAVLCRSCGEWLSIGEYLAVYGRAAVAPACPHCAASFNPGCALHTGIYFRGESSG
;
A
#
# COMPACT_ATOMS: atom_id res chain seq x y z
N MET A 1 2.22 2.65 -16.21
CA MET A 1 1.57 1.73 -15.26
C MET A 1 0.58 2.54 -14.42
N GLY A 2 -0.68 2.60 -14.88
CA GLY A 2 -1.77 3.33 -14.25
C GLY A 2 -2.86 2.37 -13.80
N CYS A 3 -3.75 2.82 -12.91
CA CYS A 3 -4.95 2.05 -12.57
C CYS A 3 -6.08 2.49 -13.52
N VAL A 4 -6.87 1.54 -14.03
CA VAL A 4 -8.07 1.86 -14.81
C VAL A 4 -9.31 2.05 -13.92
N HIS A 5 -9.25 1.55 -12.68
CA HIS A 5 -10.32 1.66 -11.69
C HIS A 5 -10.28 2.98 -10.93
N TRP A 6 -9.08 3.55 -10.75
CA TRP A 6 -8.84 4.78 -9.97
C TRP A 6 -7.90 5.72 -10.73
N HIS A 7 -8.28 6.99 -10.89
CA HIS A 7 -7.60 7.94 -11.78
C HIS A 7 -7.56 9.38 -11.25
N SER A 8 -7.75 9.55 -9.94
CA SER A 8 -7.50 10.83 -9.25
C SER A 8 -6.00 11.16 -9.24
N PRO A 9 -5.63 12.45 -9.21
CA PRO A 9 -4.24 12.86 -8.93
C PRO A 9 -3.66 12.31 -7.61
N LEU A 10 -4.51 11.84 -6.70
CA LEU A 10 -4.12 11.22 -5.43
C LEU A 10 -3.84 9.71 -5.54
N ASP A 11 -4.23 9.08 -6.65
CA ASP A 11 -4.07 7.64 -6.89
C ASP A 11 -2.66 7.35 -7.41
N VAL A 12 -1.66 7.67 -6.59
CA VAL A 12 -0.22 7.53 -6.91
C VAL A 12 0.45 6.41 -6.12
N VAL A 13 -0.27 5.73 -5.23
CA VAL A 13 0.24 4.55 -4.53
C VAL A 13 0.16 3.32 -5.45
N ALA A 14 1.16 2.45 -5.37
CA ALA A 14 1.10 1.07 -5.87
C ALA A 14 1.66 0.12 -4.80
N ILE A 15 1.15 -1.11 -4.77
CA ILE A 15 1.46 -2.10 -3.74
C ILE A 15 2.19 -3.27 -4.39
N ARG A 16 3.29 -3.70 -3.78
CA ARG A 16 3.90 -5.01 -4.03
C ARG A 16 3.10 -6.05 -3.24
N PHE A 17 2.43 -6.96 -3.94
CA PHE A 17 1.56 -7.95 -3.32
C PHE A 17 2.40 -9.09 -2.71
N HIS A 18 2.10 -9.49 -1.47
CA HIS A 18 2.86 -10.54 -0.77
C HIS A 18 2.76 -11.90 -1.46
N CYS A 19 1.61 -12.21 -2.07
CA CYS A 19 1.34 -13.51 -2.68
C CYS A 19 2.28 -13.83 -3.85
N CYS A 20 2.72 -12.83 -4.62
CA CYS A 20 3.47 -13.05 -5.85
C CYS A 20 4.65 -12.11 -6.06
N GLY A 21 4.86 -11.12 -5.18
CA GLY A 21 5.92 -10.12 -5.30
C GLY A 21 5.72 -9.11 -6.44
N ARG A 22 4.60 -9.18 -7.18
CA ARG A 22 4.29 -8.26 -8.28
C ARG A 22 3.66 -6.97 -7.77
N THR A 23 3.82 -5.89 -8.54
CA THR A 23 3.37 -4.56 -8.16
C THR A 23 2.17 -4.13 -8.96
N TYR A 24 1.07 -3.80 -8.28
CA TYR A 24 -0.17 -3.32 -8.89
C TYR A 24 -0.65 -2.05 -8.21
N PRO A 25 -1.32 -1.14 -8.94
CA PRO A 25 -1.82 0.10 -8.37
C PRO A 25 -3.07 -0.10 -7.50
N CYS A 26 -3.78 -1.22 -7.63
CA CYS A 26 -4.90 -1.59 -6.76
C CYS A 26 -5.16 -3.12 -6.77
N LEU A 27 -6.03 -3.58 -5.87
CA LEU A 27 -6.52 -4.96 -5.80
C LEU A 27 -7.16 -5.46 -7.10
N HIS A 28 -8.04 -4.67 -7.71
CA HIS A 28 -8.74 -5.09 -8.94
C HIS A 28 -7.78 -5.30 -10.11
N CYS A 29 -6.78 -4.43 -10.27
CA CYS A 29 -5.73 -4.63 -11.27
C CYS A 29 -4.94 -5.92 -11.03
N HIS A 30 -4.73 -6.32 -9.77
CA HIS A 30 -4.11 -7.60 -9.44
C HIS A 30 -5.06 -8.77 -9.80
N ASP A 31 -6.31 -8.72 -9.36
CA ASP A 31 -7.28 -9.81 -9.54
C ASP A 31 -7.62 -10.06 -11.03
N GLU A 32 -7.55 -9.02 -11.86
CA GLU A 32 -7.69 -9.15 -13.32
C GLU A 32 -6.45 -9.78 -13.99
N ALA A 33 -5.27 -9.63 -13.39
CA ALA A 33 -3.99 -10.07 -13.96
C ALA A 33 -3.50 -11.42 -13.41
N GLU A 34 -3.99 -11.84 -12.25
CA GLU A 34 -3.51 -13.02 -11.53
C GLU A 34 -4.65 -14.01 -11.24
N ASN A 35 -4.32 -15.30 -11.22
CA ASN A 35 -5.27 -16.38 -10.97
C ASN A 35 -5.22 -16.92 -9.53
N HIS A 36 -4.71 -16.12 -8.59
CA HIS A 36 -4.59 -16.52 -7.19
C HIS A 36 -5.12 -15.43 -6.26
N PRO A 37 -5.62 -15.79 -5.06
CA PRO A 37 -6.07 -14.82 -4.09
C PRO A 37 -4.91 -13.99 -3.55
N VAL A 38 -5.23 -12.81 -3.03
CA VAL A 38 -4.27 -11.98 -2.28
C VAL A 38 -4.01 -12.58 -0.92
N SER A 39 -2.73 -12.64 -0.54
CA SER A 39 -2.31 -12.81 0.85
C SER A 39 -1.81 -11.45 1.37
N PRO A 40 -2.19 -11.02 2.58
CA PRO A 40 -1.63 -9.81 3.18
C PRO A 40 -0.19 -10.04 3.62
N TRP A 41 0.62 -8.98 3.58
CA TRP A 41 1.91 -8.97 4.27
C TRP A 41 1.71 -9.10 5.78
N PRO A 42 2.50 -9.93 6.47
CA PRO A 42 2.53 -9.93 7.92
C PRO A 42 3.17 -8.63 8.43
N THR A 43 2.72 -8.12 9.58
CA THR A 43 3.20 -6.84 10.15
C THR A 43 3.40 -6.90 11.66
N SER A 44 3.56 -8.09 12.21
CA SER A 44 3.64 -8.33 13.66
C SER A 44 5.01 -8.02 14.24
N THR A 45 6.06 -8.08 13.42
CA THR A 45 7.44 -7.78 13.85
C THR A 45 7.99 -6.53 13.17
N ALA A 46 9.02 -5.94 13.79
CA ALA A 46 9.74 -4.80 13.21
C ALA A 46 10.38 -5.15 11.86
N THR A 47 10.97 -6.35 11.74
CA THR A 47 11.55 -6.85 10.48
C THR A 47 10.50 -6.95 9.38
N GLN A 48 9.33 -7.51 9.69
CA GLN A 48 8.22 -7.57 8.74
C GLN A 48 7.75 -6.18 8.29
N ARG A 49 7.70 -5.22 9.23
CA ARG A 49 7.33 -3.83 8.92
C ARG A 49 8.39 -3.08 8.11
N ALA A 50 9.65 -3.52 8.13
CA ALA A 50 10.74 -2.92 7.37
C ALA A 50 10.71 -3.29 5.88
N GLU A 51 9.91 -4.28 5.48
CA GLU A 51 9.78 -4.68 4.07
C GLU A 51 9.24 -3.54 3.19
N GLN A 52 9.91 -3.30 2.06
CA GLN A 52 9.54 -2.27 1.08
C GLN A 52 8.39 -2.75 0.18
N ALA A 53 7.15 -2.51 0.58
CA ALA A 53 5.98 -3.02 -0.12
C ALA A 53 5.14 -1.95 -0.85
N VAL A 54 5.47 -0.66 -0.69
CA VAL A 54 4.64 0.42 -1.22
C VAL A 54 5.46 1.36 -2.08
N LEU A 55 5.07 1.50 -3.34
CA LEU A 55 5.70 2.42 -4.28
C LEU A 55 4.91 3.72 -4.35
N CYS A 56 5.58 4.86 -4.12
CA CYS A 56 5.06 6.16 -4.52
C CYS A 56 5.34 6.38 -6.01
N ARG A 57 4.33 6.33 -6.87
CA ARG A 57 4.48 6.55 -8.31
C ARG A 57 4.77 8.01 -8.70
N SER A 58 4.63 8.95 -7.75
CA SER A 58 5.00 10.37 -7.98
C SER A 58 6.52 10.56 -8.00
N CYS A 59 7.24 9.95 -7.06
CA CYS A 59 8.70 10.10 -6.96
C CYS A 59 9.51 8.82 -7.23
N GLY A 60 8.85 7.66 -7.32
CA GLY A 60 9.51 6.37 -7.51
C GLY A 60 10.05 5.72 -6.25
N GLU A 61 9.92 6.36 -5.08
CA GLU A 61 10.43 5.82 -3.82
C GLU A 61 9.59 4.67 -3.27
N TRP A 62 10.30 3.68 -2.72
CA TRP A 62 9.71 2.54 -2.04
C TRP A 62 9.67 2.77 -0.54
N LEU A 63 8.45 2.91 -0.03
CA LEU A 63 8.18 2.98 1.39
C LEU A 63 8.14 1.55 1.97
N SER A 64 8.67 1.42 3.17
CA SER A 64 8.41 0.28 4.02
C SER A 64 6.92 0.21 4.42
N ILE A 65 6.46 -0.99 4.78
CA ILE A 65 5.11 -1.18 5.32
C ILE A 65 4.90 -0.30 6.56
N GLY A 66 5.89 -0.21 7.43
CA GLY A 66 5.86 0.63 8.64
C GLY A 66 5.66 2.11 8.32
N GLU A 67 6.40 2.66 7.36
CA GLU A 67 6.26 4.05 6.94
C GLU A 67 4.87 4.33 6.35
N TYR A 68 4.39 3.45 5.47
CA TYR A 68 3.05 3.58 4.89
C TYR A 68 1.95 3.56 5.95
N LEU A 69 2.00 2.62 6.89
CA LEU A 69 1.03 2.55 7.99
C LEU A 69 1.11 3.79 8.90
N ALA A 70 2.30 4.33 9.13
CA ALA A 70 2.49 5.55 9.91
C ALA A 70 1.89 6.79 9.22
N VAL A 71 1.89 6.84 7.88
CA VAL A 71 1.24 7.93 7.11
C VAL A 71 -0.27 7.95 7.38
N TYR A 72 -0.93 6.79 7.41
CA TYR A 72 -2.39 6.69 7.60
C TYR A 72 -2.84 6.67 9.07
N GLY A 73 -1.94 6.34 10.02
CA GLY A 73 -2.25 6.37 11.46
C GLY A 73 -2.33 7.77 12.07
N ARG A 74 -1.92 8.82 11.35
CA ARG A 74 -1.89 10.21 11.83
C ARG A 74 -3.23 10.91 11.53
N ALA A 75 -4.24 10.67 12.37
CA ALA A 75 -5.62 11.16 12.16
C ALA A 75 -5.78 12.68 11.91
N ALA A 76 -4.78 13.51 12.26
CA ALA A 76 -4.82 14.96 12.10
C ALA A 76 -4.20 15.49 10.79
N VAL A 77 -3.55 14.65 9.97
CA VAL A 77 -2.80 15.10 8.78
C VAL A 77 -3.23 14.31 7.56
N ALA A 78 -3.43 15.00 6.43
CA ALA A 78 -3.71 14.34 5.16
C ALA A 78 -2.53 13.41 4.77
N PRO A 79 -2.80 12.16 4.36
CA PRO A 79 -1.75 11.21 4.06
C PRO A 79 -0.92 11.69 2.86
N ALA A 80 0.40 11.65 2.98
CA ALA A 80 1.33 12.08 1.94
C ALA A 80 2.62 11.25 1.98
N CYS A 81 3.31 11.19 0.84
CA CYS A 81 4.62 10.56 0.74
C CYS A 81 5.63 11.27 1.65
N PRO A 82 6.37 10.56 2.52
CA PRO A 82 7.38 11.17 3.38
C PRO A 82 8.62 11.65 2.61
N HIS A 83 8.80 11.22 1.35
CA HIS A 83 9.96 11.58 0.54
C HIS A 83 9.70 12.78 -0.39
N CYS A 84 8.49 12.91 -0.96
CA CYS A 84 8.18 13.94 -1.95
C CYS A 84 6.96 14.80 -1.61
N ALA A 85 6.31 14.57 -0.46
CA ALA A 85 5.11 15.25 -0.02
C ALA A 85 3.88 15.14 -0.95
N ALA A 86 3.93 14.30 -1.99
CA ALA A 86 2.78 14.03 -2.83
C ALA A 86 1.63 13.46 -1.99
N SER A 87 0.45 14.07 -2.10
CA SER A 87 -0.74 13.62 -1.39
C SER A 87 -1.17 12.23 -1.85
N PHE A 88 -1.50 11.37 -0.90
CA PHE A 88 -2.08 10.06 -1.16
C PHE A 88 -3.60 10.13 -1.02
N ASN A 89 -4.29 9.22 -1.69
CA ASN A 89 -5.73 9.10 -1.55
C ASN A 89 -6.08 8.62 -0.12
N PRO A 90 -6.87 9.38 0.67
CA PRO A 90 -7.32 8.94 2.01
C PRO A 90 -8.10 7.62 1.99
N GLY A 91 -8.81 7.33 0.89
CA GLY A 91 -9.56 6.10 0.68
C GLY A 91 -8.70 4.84 0.68
N CYS A 92 -7.39 4.93 0.40
CA CYS A 92 -6.50 3.77 0.49
C CYS A 92 -6.44 3.16 1.91
N ALA A 93 -6.76 3.94 2.95
CA ALA A 93 -6.84 3.44 4.32
C ALA A 93 -7.84 2.29 4.48
N LEU A 94 -8.93 2.31 3.69
CA LEU A 94 -9.98 1.29 3.73
C LEU A 94 -9.50 -0.09 3.27
N HIS A 95 -8.42 -0.13 2.47
CA HIS A 95 -7.86 -1.37 1.92
C HIS A 95 -6.65 -1.89 2.71
N THR A 96 -6.21 -1.18 3.75
CA THR A 96 -5.00 -1.52 4.51
C THR A 96 -5.05 -2.95 5.05
N GLY A 97 -6.21 -3.41 5.53
CA GLY A 97 -6.40 -4.77 6.05
C GLY A 97 -6.37 -5.89 4.99
N ILE A 98 -6.52 -5.53 3.70
CA ILE A 98 -6.37 -6.46 2.57
C ILE A 98 -4.89 -6.70 2.28
N TYR A 99 -4.07 -5.64 2.33
CA TYR A 99 -2.66 -5.69 1.99
C TYR A 99 -1.75 -6.01 3.17
N PHE A 100 -2.15 -5.66 4.40
CA PHE A 100 -1.33 -5.71 5.59
C PHE A 100 -2.13 -6.28 6.76
N ARG A 101 -1.57 -7.28 7.46
CA ARG A 101 -2.21 -7.92 8.60
C ARG A 101 -1.27 -7.91 9.81
N GLY A 102 -1.75 -7.38 10.94
CA GLY A 102 -1.14 -7.60 12.26
C GLY A 102 -1.69 -8.88 12.88
N GLU A 103 -1.04 -9.44 13.91
CA GLU A 103 -1.67 -10.52 14.68
C GLU A 103 -3.01 -10.04 15.21
N SER A 104 -4.06 -10.79 14.89
CA SER A 104 -5.31 -10.70 15.61
C SER A 104 -5.03 -11.17 17.04
N SER A 105 -5.12 -10.27 18.02
CA SER A 105 -5.32 -10.69 19.40
C SER A 105 -6.52 -11.64 19.41
N GLY A 106 -6.27 -12.91 19.72
CA GLY A 106 -7.33 -13.84 20.13
C GLY A 106 -7.92 -13.40 21.46
#